data_AF-I3SJ03-F1
#
_entry.id   AF-I3SJ03-F1
#
_cell.length_a   1.000
_cell.length_b   1.000
_cell.length_c   1.000
_cell.angle_alpha   90.00
_cell.angle_beta   90.00
_cell.angle_gamma   90.00
#
_symmetry.space_group_name_H-M   'P 1'
#
loop_
_entity.id
_entity.type
_entity.pdbx_description
1 polymer ?
#
loop_
_entity_poly.entity_id
_entity_poly.type
_entity_poly.pdbx_seq_one_letter_code
_entity_poly.pdbx_strand_id
1 'polypeptide(L)'
;MAFNIATMLPFFLSFVFLYFIIANGGCELEQKKMFKVQMLQRNHQFGSKGCILPESRKEKGAIVLEMKDRGYCSERKINWNRKLQKQLIFDDLRVRSMQNRIRAKVSGHNSSEQSSEIQIPLASGINLETLNYIVTIGLGNQNMTVIIDTGSDLTWVQCDPCMSCYSQQGPVFNPSNSSSYNSLLCNSSTCQNLQFTTGNTEACESNNPSSCNHTVSYGDGSFTDGELGVEHLSFGGISVSNFVFGCGRNNKGLFGGVSGIMGLGRSNLSMISQTNTTFGGVFSYCLPTTDSGASGSLVIGNESSLFKNLTPIAYTSMVSNPQLSNFYVLNLTGIDVGGVAIQDTSFGNGGILIDSGTVITRLAPSLYNALKAEFLKQFSGYPIAPALSILDTCFNLTGIEEVSIPTLSMHFENNVDLNVDAVGILYMPKDGSQVCLALASLSDENDMAIIGNYQQRNQRVIYDAKQSKIGFAREDCSFI
;
A
#
# COMPACT_ATOMS: atom_id res chain seq x y z
N MET A 1 -34.48 50.90 50.38
CA MET A 1 -35.32 50.08 51.29
C MET A 1 -34.69 48.70 51.37
N ALA A 2 -34.72 48.05 52.54
CA ALA A 2 -34.17 46.71 52.70
C ALA A 2 -35.29 45.67 52.65
N PHE A 3 -35.01 44.51 52.06
CA PHE A 3 -35.53 43.23 52.52
C PHE A 3 -34.42 42.20 52.40
N ASN A 4 -34.27 41.37 53.43
CA ASN A 4 -33.23 40.36 53.54
C ASN A 4 -33.83 39.17 54.27
N ILE A 5 -33.78 37.98 53.66
CA ILE A 5 -34.30 36.74 54.24
C ILE A 5 -33.23 35.65 54.07
N ALA A 6 -32.52 35.37 55.16
CA ALA A 6 -31.89 34.08 55.37
C ALA A 6 -32.99 33.04 55.77
N THR A 7 -32.81 31.73 55.72
CA THR A 7 -31.62 30.93 56.02
C THR A 7 -31.64 29.58 55.28
N MET A 8 -30.48 28.93 55.12
CA MET A 8 -30.23 27.51 55.47
C MET A 8 -28.78 27.11 55.14
N LEU A 9 -28.04 26.77 56.19
CA LEU A 9 -26.68 26.18 56.25
C LEU A 9 -26.72 25.20 57.47
N PRO A 10 -25.72 24.33 57.73
CA PRO A 10 -24.49 24.01 56.98
C PRO A 10 -24.21 22.49 56.83
N PHE A 11 -23.06 22.12 56.25
CA PHE A 11 -21.99 21.24 56.81
C PHE A 11 -20.97 20.93 55.68
N PHE A 12 -19.79 21.56 55.60
CA PHE A 12 -18.54 21.26 56.35
C PHE A 12 -17.92 19.87 56.10
N LEU A 13 -16.83 19.78 55.29
CA LEU A 13 -15.42 19.60 55.75
C LEU A 13 -14.45 19.15 54.63
N SER A 14 -13.26 19.78 54.62
CA SER A 14 -11.98 19.34 53.99
C SER A 14 -11.96 19.05 52.46
N PHE A 15 -10.83 19.08 51.75
CA PHE A 15 -9.42 19.28 52.14
C PHE A 15 -8.77 20.49 51.46
N VAL A 16 -8.00 21.25 52.24
CA VAL A 16 -6.80 21.95 51.75
C VAL A 16 -5.61 21.21 52.33
N PHE A 17 -4.86 20.45 51.53
CA PHE A 17 -3.43 20.11 51.68
C PHE A 17 -3.05 18.98 50.70
N LEU A 18 -2.42 19.34 49.58
CA LEU A 18 -1.12 18.80 49.12
C LEU A 18 -0.74 19.50 47.80
N TYR A 19 0.07 20.55 47.88
CA TYR A 19 0.60 21.26 46.71
C TYR A 19 2.12 21.46 46.86
N PHE A 20 2.86 20.35 46.92
CA PHE A 20 4.32 20.34 46.98
C PHE A 20 4.90 19.12 46.26
N ILE A 21 5.80 19.40 45.31
CA ILE A 21 6.86 18.52 44.78
C ILE A 21 6.42 17.13 44.27
N ILE A 22 6.25 17.05 42.95
CA ILE A 22 6.95 16.02 42.18
C ILE A 22 7.87 16.74 41.20
N ALA A 23 9.16 16.79 41.56
CA ALA A 23 10.26 17.10 40.66
C ALA A 23 11.20 15.89 40.66
N ASN A 24 11.82 15.60 39.51
CA ASN A 24 12.62 14.40 39.24
C ASN A 24 11.81 13.09 39.31
N GLY A 25 11.18 12.74 38.18
CA GLY A 25 10.38 11.50 38.04
C GLY A 25 9.56 11.53 36.76
N GLY A 26 10.23 11.59 35.61
CA GLY A 26 9.56 11.56 34.30
C GLY A 26 8.99 10.18 33.99
N CYS A 27 7.76 9.91 34.43
CA CYS A 27 6.99 8.79 33.88
C CYS A 27 6.49 9.16 32.48
N GLU A 28 7.30 8.86 31.46
CA GLU A 28 6.77 8.59 30.13
C GLU A 28 5.73 7.46 30.26
N LEU A 29 4.49 7.75 29.88
CA LEU A 29 3.39 6.82 29.99
C LEU A 29 3.41 5.88 28.78
N GLU A 30 4.11 4.74 28.88
CA GLU A 30 4.27 3.76 27.79
C GLU A 30 2.94 3.50 27.06
N GLN A 31 2.81 4.02 25.84
CA GLN A 31 1.60 3.88 25.04
C GLN A 31 1.58 2.50 24.37
N LYS A 32 0.95 1.54 25.02
CA LYS A 32 0.78 0.18 24.49
C LYS A 32 -0.68 -0.11 24.15
N LYS A 33 -0.93 -0.65 22.96
CA LYS A 33 -2.24 -1.13 22.50
C LYS A 33 -2.36 -2.62 22.83
N MET A 34 -3.37 -2.97 23.64
CA MET A 34 -3.71 -4.38 23.88
C MET A 34 -4.33 -5.01 22.64
N PHE A 35 -3.74 -6.10 22.17
CA PHE A 35 -4.18 -6.83 20.98
C PHE A 35 -4.45 -8.29 21.32
N LYS A 36 -5.60 -8.81 20.87
CA LYS A 36 -5.87 -10.25 20.94
C LYS A 36 -5.04 -10.94 19.86
N VAL A 37 -4.15 -11.86 20.23
CA VAL A 37 -3.40 -12.70 19.28
C VAL A 37 -4.39 -13.54 18.45
N GLN A 38 -5.53 -13.92 19.05
CA GLN A 38 -6.65 -14.54 18.33
C GLN A 38 -7.24 -13.66 17.20
N MET A 39 -7.09 -12.33 17.21
CA MET A 39 -7.49 -11.47 16.08
C MET A 39 -6.47 -11.52 14.94
N LEU A 40 -5.17 -11.58 15.24
CA LEU A 40 -4.14 -11.86 14.22
C LEU A 40 -4.39 -13.23 13.56
N GLN A 41 -4.79 -14.23 14.36
CA GLN A 41 -5.04 -15.62 13.91
C GLN A 41 -6.41 -15.86 13.25
N ARG A 42 -7.39 -14.94 13.34
CA ARG A 42 -8.81 -15.33 13.18
C ARG A 42 -9.27 -15.67 11.77
N ASN A 43 -8.58 -15.20 10.73
CA ASN A 43 -9.08 -15.25 9.35
C ASN A 43 -8.66 -16.51 8.56
N HIS A 44 -8.57 -17.66 9.25
CA HIS A 44 -8.06 -18.93 8.68
C HIS A 44 -9.04 -20.12 8.76
N GLN A 45 -10.35 -19.87 8.94
CA GLN A 45 -11.41 -20.88 8.74
C GLN A 45 -12.43 -20.46 7.68
N PHE A 46 -12.02 -20.49 6.40
CA PHE A 46 -12.96 -20.61 5.29
C PHE A 46 -12.57 -21.77 4.35
N GLY A 47 -13.39 -22.82 4.40
CA GLY A 47 -13.90 -23.41 3.14
C GLY A 47 -13.03 -24.40 2.35
N SER A 48 -11.91 -24.93 2.86
CA SER A 48 -11.41 -26.18 2.26
C SER A 48 -12.35 -27.33 2.63
N LYS A 49 -13.28 -27.67 1.73
CA LYS A 49 -14.00 -28.95 1.75
C LYS A 49 -13.05 -30.07 1.34
N GLY A 50 -12.07 -30.36 2.19
CA GLY A 50 -11.12 -31.45 1.97
C GLY A 50 -11.84 -32.77 1.74
N CYS A 51 -11.47 -33.49 0.68
CA CYS A 51 -12.09 -34.75 0.33
C CYS A 51 -11.99 -35.75 1.49
N ILE A 52 -13.13 -36.21 1.99
CA ILE A 52 -13.18 -37.29 2.98
C ILE A 52 -12.57 -38.54 2.34
N LEU A 53 -11.54 -39.10 2.97
CA LEU A 53 -10.93 -40.35 2.54
C LEU A 53 -11.96 -41.50 2.66
N PRO A 54 -12.10 -42.39 1.65
CA PRO A 54 -13.02 -43.51 1.76
C PRO A 54 -12.61 -44.47 2.90
N GLU A 55 -13.53 -44.72 3.83
CA GLU A 55 -13.34 -45.76 4.84
C GLU A 55 -13.40 -47.15 4.18
N SER A 56 -12.42 -48.02 4.50
CA SER A 56 -12.37 -49.36 3.91
C SER A 56 -13.35 -50.31 4.59
N ARG A 57 -14.32 -50.83 3.83
CA ARG A 57 -15.30 -51.80 4.34
C ARG A 57 -14.81 -53.23 4.09
N LYS A 58 -14.95 -54.10 5.09
CA LYS A 58 -14.77 -55.55 4.94
C LYS A 58 -16.13 -56.23 4.84
N GLU A 59 -16.33 -57.03 3.79
CA GLU A 59 -17.49 -57.91 3.65
C GLU A 59 -17.05 -59.32 3.26
N LYS A 60 -17.57 -60.33 3.96
CA LYS A 60 -17.34 -61.77 3.71
C LYS A 60 -15.86 -62.16 3.50
N GLY A 61 -14.94 -61.48 4.20
CA GLY A 61 -13.49 -61.74 4.14
C GLY A 61 -12.73 -60.95 3.07
N ALA A 62 -13.42 -60.31 2.12
CA ALA A 62 -12.80 -59.39 1.16
C ALA A 62 -12.74 -57.96 1.71
N ILE A 63 -11.72 -57.20 1.28
CA ILE A 63 -11.66 -55.74 1.45
C ILE A 63 -12.25 -55.13 0.19
N VAL A 64 -13.34 -54.37 0.32
CA VAL A 64 -13.96 -53.66 -0.80
C VAL A 64 -13.40 -52.23 -0.84
N LEU A 65 -12.71 -51.90 -1.92
CA LEU A 65 -12.23 -50.54 -2.20
C LEU A 65 -13.19 -49.87 -3.19
N GLU A 66 -13.94 -48.87 -2.74
CA GLU A 66 -14.82 -48.10 -3.60
C GLU A 66 -14.00 -47.12 -4.46
N MET A 67 -13.58 -47.55 -5.65
CA MET A 67 -12.96 -46.67 -6.64
C MET A 67 -13.99 -45.75 -7.28
N LYS A 68 -14.23 -44.59 -6.65
CA LYS A 68 -14.80 -43.43 -7.35
C LYS A 68 -13.74 -42.81 -8.27
N ASP A 69 -14.21 -42.27 -9.40
CA ASP A 69 -13.35 -41.84 -10.51
C ASP A 69 -12.33 -40.76 -10.09
N ARG A 70 -11.12 -40.83 -10.64
CA ARG A 70 -10.02 -39.89 -10.35
C ARG A 70 -10.14 -38.62 -11.19
N GLY A 71 -11.21 -37.87 -10.94
CA GLY A 71 -11.39 -36.50 -11.38
C GLY A 71 -10.31 -35.56 -10.79
N TYR A 72 -9.14 -35.54 -11.44
CA TYR A 72 -8.11 -34.49 -11.42
C TYR A 72 -7.85 -33.76 -10.08
N CYS A 73 -7.75 -34.50 -8.96
CA CYS A 73 -7.34 -33.98 -7.65
C CYS A 73 -5.85 -33.60 -7.61
N SER A 74 -5.47 -32.62 -8.42
CA SER A 74 -4.15 -32.00 -8.55
C SER A 74 -4.22 -30.53 -8.13
N GLU A 75 -4.88 -30.26 -6.99
CA GLU A 75 -4.71 -28.98 -6.31
C GLU A 75 -3.25 -28.85 -5.89
N ARG A 76 -2.51 -28.07 -6.68
CA ARG A 76 -1.11 -27.75 -6.46
C ARG A 76 -1.02 -27.03 -5.12
N LYS A 77 -0.58 -27.71 -4.05
CA LYS A 77 -0.45 -27.11 -2.70
C LYS A 77 0.50 -25.91 -2.73
N ILE A 78 -0.07 -24.72 -2.90
CA ILE A 78 0.66 -23.45 -2.86
C ILE A 78 1.12 -23.26 -1.41
N ASN A 79 2.42 -23.40 -1.18
CA ASN A 79 3.03 -22.97 0.08
C ASN A 79 3.00 -21.44 0.12
N TRP A 80 1.92 -20.91 0.69
CA TRP A 80 1.67 -19.47 0.78
C TRP A 80 2.78 -18.74 1.51
N ASN A 81 3.36 -19.32 2.56
CA ASN A 81 4.41 -18.64 3.34
C ASN A 81 5.70 -18.51 2.53
N ARG A 82 6.06 -19.53 1.73
CA ARG A 82 7.15 -19.44 0.74
C ARG A 82 6.84 -18.43 -0.39
N LYS A 83 5.57 -18.21 -0.73
CA LYS A 83 5.17 -17.20 -1.75
C LYS A 83 5.21 -15.78 -1.18
N LEU A 84 4.72 -15.58 0.04
CA LEU A 84 4.78 -14.32 0.77
C LEU A 84 6.22 -13.91 1.07
N GLN A 85 7.07 -14.83 1.55
CA GLN A 85 8.52 -14.62 1.69
C GLN A 85 9.14 -14.16 0.38
N LYS A 86 8.84 -14.83 -0.76
CA LYS A 86 9.32 -14.38 -2.07
C LYS A 86 8.88 -12.95 -2.41
N GLN A 87 7.64 -12.58 -2.09
CA GLN A 87 7.15 -11.22 -2.35
C GLN A 87 7.84 -10.18 -1.47
N LEU A 88 8.20 -10.51 -0.23
CA LEU A 88 9.02 -9.63 0.62
C LEU A 88 10.47 -9.50 0.11
N ILE A 89 11.06 -10.54 -0.48
CA ILE A 89 12.38 -10.43 -1.16
C ILE A 89 12.29 -9.52 -2.39
N PHE A 90 11.22 -9.66 -3.18
CA PHE A 90 11.03 -8.86 -4.39
C PHE A 90 10.70 -7.41 -4.04
N ASP A 91 9.90 -7.15 -3.02
CA ASP A 91 9.67 -5.83 -2.43
C ASP A 91 10.97 -5.10 -2.08
N ASP A 92 11.97 -5.80 -1.53
CA ASP A 92 13.29 -5.22 -1.24
C ASP A 92 14.07 -4.82 -2.49
N LEU A 93 14.03 -5.67 -3.50
CA LEU A 93 14.61 -5.38 -4.81
C LEU A 93 13.89 -4.20 -5.49
N ARG A 94 12.55 -4.09 -5.38
CA ARG A 94 11.74 -2.95 -5.87
C ARG A 94 12.28 -1.65 -5.30
N VAL A 95 12.42 -1.58 -3.98
CA VAL A 95 12.96 -0.41 -3.26
C VAL A 95 14.33 -0.01 -3.80
N ARG A 96 15.28 -0.94 -3.92
CA ARG A 96 16.67 -0.65 -4.37
C ARG A 96 16.73 0.03 -5.74
N SER A 97 15.84 -0.28 -6.68
CA SER A 97 15.82 0.41 -7.99
C SER A 97 15.07 1.74 -7.96
N MET A 98 14.09 1.91 -7.07
CA MET A 98 13.50 3.23 -6.82
C MET A 98 14.59 4.20 -6.36
N GLN A 99 15.51 3.75 -5.48
CA GLN A 99 16.69 4.53 -5.10
C GLN A 99 17.58 4.92 -6.28
N ASN A 100 17.65 4.11 -7.34
CA ASN A 100 18.42 4.44 -8.54
C ASN A 100 17.68 5.44 -9.44
N ARG A 101 16.36 5.30 -9.59
CA ARG A 101 15.52 6.22 -10.38
C ARG A 101 15.39 7.62 -9.75
N ILE A 102 15.42 7.69 -8.42
CA ILE A 102 15.43 8.92 -7.59
C ILE A 102 16.59 9.87 -7.96
N ARG A 103 17.68 9.37 -8.58
CA ARG A 103 18.91 10.14 -8.84
C ARG A 103 18.92 10.92 -10.19
N ALA A 104 17.79 11.07 -10.92
CA ALA A 104 17.86 11.18 -12.39
C ALA A 104 17.04 12.23 -13.22
N LYS A 105 16.00 12.96 -12.74
CA LYS A 105 15.05 13.69 -13.66
C LYS A 105 14.38 14.96 -13.10
N VAL A 106 13.96 15.91 -13.96
CA VAL A 106 13.28 17.19 -13.56
C VAL A 106 12.18 17.66 -14.57
N SER A 107 10.97 18.04 -14.07
CA SER A 107 9.79 18.69 -14.76
C SER A 107 8.97 17.86 -15.79
N GLY A 108 7.75 18.21 -16.26
CA GLY A 108 6.75 19.31 -16.03
C GLY A 108 5.67 19.31 -17.17
N HIS A 109 4.54 20.07 -17.23
CA HIS A 109 3.82 21.04 -16.37
C HIS A 109 2.33 21.24 -16.87
N ASN A 110 1.49 22.14 -16.29
CA ASN A 110 0.03 21.88 -16.12
C ASN A 110 -1.07 22.82 -16.73
N SER A 111 -2.32 22.29 -16.74
CA SER A 111 -3.63 22.98 -16.89
C SER A 111 -4.81 22.20 -16.22
N SER A 112 -6.06 22.71 -16.23
CA SER A 112 -7.25 22.28 -15.42
C SER A 112 -8.60 22.72 -16.08
N GLU A 113 -9.84 22.30 -15.77
CA GLU A 113 -10.54 21.37 -14.82
C GLU A 113 -11.82 20.78 -15.57
N GLN A 114 -12.92 20.13 -15.10
CA GLN A 114 -13.55 19.75 -13.80
C GLN A 114 -14.39 18.41 -13.94
N SER A 115 -15.31 18.06 -13.00
CA SER A 115 -15.63 16.67 -12.54
C SER A 115 -17.08 16.10 -12.62
N SER A 116 -17.25 14.80 -12.27
CA SER A 116 -18.52 14.05 -12.00
C SER A 116 -18.37 12.99 -10.85
N GLU A 117 -18.86 11.74 -10.90
CA GLU A 117 -18.83 10.75 -9.77
C GLU A 117 -17.48 9.99 -9.55
N ILE A 118 -17.07 9.78 -8.28
CA ILE A 118 -15.63 9.87 -7.93
C ILE A 118 -15.00 8.71 -7.12
N GLN A 119 -15.78 7.75 -6.60
CA GLN A 119 -15.30 6.70 -5.66
C GLN A 119 -15.52 5.27 -6.18
N ILE A 120 -14.58 4.36 -5.89
CA ILE A 120 -14.68 2.91 -6.18
C ILE A 120 -14.18 2.03 -5.03
N PRO A 121 -14.63 0.75 -4.95
CA PRO A 121 -14.04 -0.26 -4.07
C PRO A 121 -12.56 -0.51 -4.35
N LEU A 122 -11.81 -0.70 -3.27
CA LEU A 122 -10.41 -1.12 -3.23
C LEU A 122 -10.29 -2.37 -2.34
N ALA A 123 -9.44 -3.32 -2.71
CA ALA A 123 -9.28 -4.59 -1.99
C ALA A 123 -7.81 -4.99 -1.85
N SER A 124 -7.50 -5.91 -0.94
CA SER A 124 -6.18 -6.55 -0.91
C SER A 124 -6.05 -7.53 -2.08
N GLY A 125 -4.93 -7.44 -2.82
CA GLY A 125 -4.64 -8.34 -3.95
C GLY A 125 -4.25 -9.77 -3.55
N ILE A 126 -4.36 -10.15 -2.27
CA ILE A 126 -3.87 -11.44 -1.75
C ILE A 126 -4.52 -12.67 -2.39
N ASN A 127 -5.75 -12.54 -2.91
CA ASN A 127 -6.46 -13.58 -3.66
C ASN A 127 -6.04 -13.64 -5.14
N LEU A 128 -5.62 -12.51 -5.71
CA LEU A 128 -4.84 -12.44 -6.96
C LEU A 128 -3.35 -12.67 -6.71
N GLU A 129 -3.00 -13.27 -5.56
CA GLU A 129 -1.64 -13.66 -5.20
C GLU A 129 -0.60 -12.52 -5.17
N THR A 130 -1.00 -11.27 -4.87
CA THR A 130 -0.09 -10.13 -4.63
C THR A 130 -0.30 -9.51 -3.24
N LEU A 131 0.74 -8.91 -2.67
CA LEU A 131 0.66 -8.21 -1.38
C LEU A 131 0.19 -6.74 -1.50
N ASN A 132 0.12 -6.20 -2.71
CA ASN A 132 -0.34 -4.84 -2.97
C ASN A 132 -1.88 -4.77 -3.09
N TYR A 133 -2.39 -3.54 -3.03
CA TYR A 133 -3.83 -3.26 -3.11
C TYR A 133 -4.29 -3.09 -4.57
N ILE A 134 -5.51 -3.53 -4.84
CA ILE A 134 -6.10 -3.61 -6.17
C ILE A 134 -7.41 -2.83 -6.27
N VAL A 135 -7.68 -2.31 -7.46
CA VAL A 135 -8.95 -1.70 -7.87
C VAL A 135 -9.35 -2.21 -9.25
N THR A 136 -10.61 -2.03 -9.63
CA THR A 136 -11.08 -2.35 -10.98
C THR A 136 -11.47 -1.06 -11.72
N ILE A 137 -10.95 -0.92 -12.94
CA ILE A 137 -11.24 0.18 -13.87
C ILE A 137 -11.82 -0.39 -15.17
N GLY A 138 -12.64 0.39 -15.87
CA GLY A 138 -12.98 0.10 -17.26
C GLY A 138 -11.90 0.63 -18.20
N LEU A 139 -11.57 -0.13 -19.23
CA LEU A 139 -10.68 0.26 -20.32
C LEU A 139 -11.35 -0.17 -21.64
N GLY A 140 -11.82 0.82 -22.40
CA GLY A 140 -12.76 0.59 -23.50
C GLY A 140 -14.05 -0.07 -22.99
N ASN A 141 -14.30 -1.29 -23.45
CA ASN A 141 -15.44 -2.12 -23.05
C ASN A 141 -15.10 -3.23 -22.03
N GLN A 142 -13.89 -3.25 -21.46
CA GLN A 142 -13.40 -4.33 -20.61
C GLN A 142 -12.99 -3.86 -19.21
N ASN A 143 -13.29 -4.64 -18.18
CA ASN A 143 -12.89 -4.34 -16.80
C ASN A 143 -11.52 -4.94 -16.48
N MET A 144 -10.58 -4.08 -16.10
CA MET A 144 -9.19 -4.41 -15.74
C MET A 144 -9.00 -4.25 -14.23
N THR A 145 -8.53 -5.31 -13.56
CA THR A 145 -8.22 -5.27 -12.12
C THR A 145 -6.73 -5.03 -11.94
N VAL A 146 -6.35 -3.87 -11.45
CA VAL A 146 -4.97 -3.35 -11.45
C VAL A 146 -4.49 -3.01 -10.05
N ILE A 147 -3.18 -3.13 -9.81
CA ILE A 147 -2.54 -2.68 -8.56
C ILE A 147 -2.50 -1.15 -8.52
N ILE A 148 -2.78 -0.52 -7.38
CA ILE A 148 -2.54 0.91 -7.17
C ILE A 148 -1.10 1.18 -6.74
N ASP A 149 -0.40 2.07 -7.45
CA ASP A 149 1.05 2.28 -7.28
C ASP A 149 1.43 3.77 -7.32
N THR A 150 1.54 4.42 -6.15
CA THR A 150 2.00 5.82 -6.05
C THR A 150 3.51 5.99 -6.26
N GLY A 151 4.29 4.90 -6.24
CA GLY A 151 5.71 4.86 -6.58
C GLY A 151 6.01 4.62 -8.06
N SER A 152 4.99 4.49 -8.94
CA SER A 152 5.21 4.44 -10.39
C SER A 152 4.25 5.28 -11.22
N ASP A 153 4.69 5.60 -12.43
CA ASP A 153 4.10 6.63 -13.29
C ASP A 153 3.11 6.06 -14.30
N LEU A 154 3.55 5.15 -15.18
CA LEU A 154 2.71 4.66 -16.29
C LEU A 154 1.65 3.68 -15.80
N THR A 155 0.38 3.95 -16.11
CA THR A 155 -0.68 2.94 -16.05
C THR A 155 -0.55 1.98 -17.24
N TRP A 156 -0.56 0.66 -16.99
CA TRP A 156 -0.43 -0.36 -18.02
C TRP A 156 -1.24 -1.62 -17.70
N VAL A 157 -1.62 -2.37 -18.73
CA VAL A 157 -2.28 -3.68 -18.63
C VAL A 157 -1.69 -4.69 -19.61
N GLN A 158 -1.87 -5.98 -19.37
CA GLN A 158 -1.49 -7.02 -20.32
C GLN A 158 -2.38 -6.98 -21.57
N CYS A 159 -1.77 -7.10 -22.74
CA CYS A 159 -2.46 -7.05 -24.03
C CYS A 159 -2.34 -8.31 -24.87
N ASP A 160 -3.38 -8.61 -25.65
CA ASP A 160 -3.48 -9.71 -26.60
C ASP A 160 -3.23 -9.20 -28.05
N PRO A 161 -2.37 -9.84 -28.89
CA PRO A 161 -1.50 -10.97 -28.60
C PRO A 161 -0.49 -10.67 -27.48
N CYS A 162 -0.39 -11.60 -26.54
CA CYS A 162 0.65 -11.65 -25.52
C CYS A 162 1.81 -12.51 -26.04
N MET A 163 3.04 -11.97 -26.07
CA MET A 163 4.23 -12.70 -26.50
C MET A 163 4.84 -13.54 -25.38
N SER A 164 4.92 -12.99 -24.17
CA SER A 164 5.58 -13.67 -23.04
C SER A 164 5.17 -13.03 -21.71
N CYS A 165 3.95 -13.32 -21.24
CA CYS A 165 3.35 -12.67 -20.08
C CYS A 165 3.02 -13.65 -18.94
N TYR A 166 2.67 -13.13 -17.76
CA TYR A 166 2.27 -13.93 -16.61
C TYR A 166 0.78 -14.34 -16.67
N SER A 167 0.43 -15.40 -15.94
CA SER A 167 -0.94 -15.95 -15.90
C SER A 167 -1.86 -15.08 -15.05
N GLN A 168 -2.49 -14.11 -15.70
CA GLN A 168 -3.57 -13.30 -15.16
C GLN A 168 -4.86 -14.12 -14.94
N GLN A 169 -5.72 -13.69 -14.00
CA GLN A 169 -7.02 -14.32 -13.72
C GLN A 169 -8.21 -13.57 -14.37
N GLY A 170 -8.09 -12.25 -14.59
CA GLY A 170 -9.08 -11.43 -15.30
C GLY A 170 -8.90 -11.42 -16.84
N PRO A 171 -9.69 -10.63 -17.59
CA PRO A 171 -9.56 -10.54 -19.04
C PRO A 171 -8.27 -9.81 -19.46
N VAL A 172 -7.51 -10.40 -20.38
CA VAL A 172 -6.39 -9.72 -21.06
C VAL A 172 -6.99 -8.73 -22.07
N PHE A 173 -6.49 -7.49 -22.11
CA PHE A 173 -7.04 -6.48 -23.02
C PHE A 173 -6.73 -6.85 -24.47
N ASN A 174 -7.75 -7.02 -25.31
CA ASN A 174 -7.56 -7.19 -26.75
C ASN A 174 -7.91 -5.89 -27.49
N PRO A 175 -6.91 -5.16 -28.03
CA PRO A 175 -7.15 -3.89 -28.74
C PRO A 175 -8.05 -4.01 -29.96
N SER A 176 -7.99 -5.13 -30.69
CA SER A 176 -8.80 -5.39 -31.87
C SER A 176 -10.30 -5.55 -31.56
N ASN A 177 -10.65 -5.77 -30.29
CA ASN A 177 -12.04 -5.87 -29.80
C ASN A 177 -12.58 -4.54 -29.24
N SER A 178 -11.82 -3.44 -29.31
CA SER A 178 -12.26 -2.10 -28.91
C SER A 178 -12.33 -1.16 -30.11
N SER A 179 -13.50 -0.55 -30.32
CA SER A 179 -13.70 0.46 -31.39
C SER A 179 -13.13 1.85 -31.04
N SER A 180 -12.71 2.06 -29.79
CA SER A 180 -12.12 3.32 -29.30
C SER A 180 -10.62 3.25 -29.07
N TYR A 181 -10.02 2.05 -29.09
CA TYR A 181 -8.57 1.88 -29.05
C TYR A 181 -7.88 2.50 -30.27
N ASN A 182 -6.82 3.25 -30.04
CA ASN A 182 -5.88 3.72 -31.06
C ASN A 182 -4.44 3.50 -30.58
N SER A 183 -3.54 3.04 -31.44
CA SER A 183 -2.10 2.96 -31.12
C SER A 183 -1.49 4.37 -31.08
N LEU A 184 -0.70 4.68 -30.05
CA LEU A 184 -0.02 5.98 -29.97
C LEU A 184 1.12 6.04 -30.99
N LEU A 185 1.05 6.97 -31.93
CA LEU A 185 2.06 7.16 -32.97
C LEU A 185 3.36 7.77 -32.41
N CYS A 186 4.49 7.37 -32.99
CA CYS A 186 5.83 7.81 -32.57
C CYS A 186 6.10 9.31 -32.75
N ASN A 187 5.39 9.98 -33.67
CA ASN A 187 5.50 11.41 -33.89
C ASN A 187 4.68 12.24 -32.87
N SER A 188 3.96 11.61 -31.94
CA SER A 188 3.23 12.32 -30.89
C SER A 188 4.18 12.95 -29.87
N SER A 189 3.83 14.14 -29.38
CA SER A 189 4.53 14.80 -28.26
C SER A 189 4.52 13.94 -27.01
N THR A 190 3.46 13.17 -26.77
CA THR A 190 3.35 12.17 -25.70
C THR A 190 4.46 11.12 -25.79
N CYS A 191 4.72 10.56 -26.98
CA CYS A 191 5.79 9.58 -27.17
C CYS A 191 7.18 10.18 -26.99
N GLN A 192 7.41 11.38 -27.52
CA GLN A 192 8.68 12.11 -27.35
C GLN A 192 9.01 12.37 -25.86
N ASN A 193 7.98 12.57 -25.03
CA ASN A 193 8.12 12.72 -23.58
C ASN A 193 8.22 11.39 -22.80
N LEU A 194 8.17 10.22 -23.46
CA LEU A 194 8.30 8.92 -22.79
C LEU A 194 9.68 8.75 -22.13
N GLN A 195 10.75 9.28 -22.75
CA GLN A 195 12.10 9.34 -22.15
C GLN A 195 12.06 9.97 -20.75
N PHE A 196 11.35 11.09 -20.59
CA PHE A 196 11.17 11.77 -19.31
C PHE A 196 10.27 11.00 -18.33
N THR A 197 9.42 10.10 -18.80
CA THR A 197 8.58 9.28 -17.90
C THR A 197 9.23 7.94 -17.55
N THR A 198 9.31 6.99 -18.49
CA THR A 198 9.82 5.64 -18.23
C THR A 198 11.35 5.58 -18.12
N GLY A 199 12.05 6.39 -18.93
CA GLY A 199 13.51 6.35 -19.07
C GLY A 199 14.01 5.64 -20.34
N ASN A 200 13.12 5.15 -21.20
CA ASN A 200 13.54 4.42 -22.41
C ASN A 200 14.02 5.39 -23.49
N THR A 201 15.28 5.27 -23.91
CA THR A 201 15.82 6.03 -25.05
C THR A 201 15.21 5.58 -26.38
N GLU A 202 14.85 4.31 -26.51
CA GLU A 202 14.44 3.63 -27.75
C GLU A 202 12.92 3.47 -27.87
N ALA A 203 12.15 4.51 -27.49
CA ALA A 203 10.69 4.51 -27.58
C ALA A 203 10.12 4.40 -29.01
N CYS A 204 10.98 4.50 -30.04
CA CYS A 204 10.61 4.45 -31.45
C CYS A 204 11.67 3.73 -32.26
N GLU A 205 11.29 2.66 -32.96
CA GLU A 205 12.16 2.00 -33.92
C GLU A 205 12.38 2.89 -35.15
N SER A 206 13.63 3.07 -35.56
CA SER A 206 14.01 3.91 -36.70
C SER A 206 13.40 3.48 -38.05
N ASN A 207 12.94 2.23 -38.14
CA ASN A 207 12.31 1.64 -39.32
C ASN A 207 10.78 1.46 -39.20
N ASN A 208 10.18 1.75 -38.02
CA ASN A 208 8.73 1.58 -37.79
C ASN A 208 8.15 2.77 -37.01
N PRO A 209 7.76 3.86 -37.70
CA PRO A 209 7.21 5.07 -37.06
C PRO A 209 5.75 4.93 -36.58
N SER A 210 5.16 3.73 -36.57
CA SER A 210 3.73 3.52 -36.32
C SER A 210 3.34 3.26 -34.86
N SER A 211 4.28 2.81 -34.00
CA SER A 211 4.00 2.45 -32.60
C SER A 211 5.02 3.05 -31.64
N CYS A 212 4.55 3.79 -30.64
CA CYS A 212 5.36 4.24 -29.52
C CYS A 212 5.61 3.07 -28.55
N ASN A 213 6.82 2.54 -28.51
CA ASN A 213 7.17 1.41 -27.66
C ASN A 213 7.45 1.87 -26.21
N HIS A 214 6.98 1.10 -25.22
CA HIS A 214 7.26 1.29 -23.81
C HIS A 214 7.82 0.01 -23.18
N THR A 215 8.90 0.18 -22.41
CA THR A 215 9.33 -0.74 -21.37
C THR A 215 9.19 -0.03 -20.01
N VAL A 216 8.81 -0.73 -18.94
CA VAL A 216 8.92 -0.23 -17.56
C VAL A 216 9.51 -1.32 -16.70
N SER A 217 10.71 -1.05 -16.16
CA SER A 217 11.40 -1.92 -15.22
C SER A 217 11.10 -1.50 -13.78
N TYR A 218 10.57 -2.43 -13.00
CA TYR A 218 10.45 -2.35 -11.56
C TYR A 218 11.71 -2.95 -10.91
N GLY A 219 12.05 -2.50 -9.70
CA GLY A 219 13.32 -2.89 -9.08
C GLY A 219 13.42 -4.35 -8.68
N ASP A 220 12.28 -5.03 -8.55
CA ASP A 220 12.17 -6.44 -8.23
C ASP A 220 12.55 -7.37 -9.40
N GLY A 221 13.08 -6.79 -10.47
CA GLY A 221 13.32 -7.48 -11.74
C GLY A 221 12.04 -7.74 -12.52
N SER A 222 10.88 -7.28 -12.03
CA SER A 222 9.65 -7.33 -12.79
C SER A 222 9.64 -6.23 -13.86
N PHE A 223 9.01 -6.50 -15.01
CA PHE A 223 8.86 -5.52 -16.07
C PHE A 223 7.59 -5.73 -16.90
N THR A 224 7.17 -4.67 -17.58
CA THR A 224 6.25 -4.66 -18.73
C THR A 224 6.99 -4.13 -19.94
N ASP A 225 6.65 -4.62 -21.13
CA ASP A 225 7.30 -4.29 -22.39
C ASP A 225 6.28 -4.48 -23.54
N GLY A 226 6.11 -3.47 -24.39
CA GLY A 226 5.04 -3.40 -25.41
C GLY A 226 4.90 -2.01 -26.02
N GLU A 227 3.69 -1.60 -26.43
CA GLU A 227 3.41 -0.29 -27.02
C GLU A 227 2.48 0.59 -26.17
N LEU A 228 2.48 1.91 -26.36
CA LEU A 228 1.46 2.79 -25.80
C LEU A 228 0.19 2.78 -26.65
N GLY A 229 -0.95 2.60 -25.99
CA GLY A 229 -2.28 2.74 -26.55
C GLY A 229 -2.98 4.00 -26.02
N VAL A 230 -4.06 4.38 -26.71
CA VAL A 230 -4.98 5.46 -26.37
C VAL A 230 -6.40 4.87 -26.36
N GLU A 231 -7.15 5.10 -25.29
CA GLU A 231 -8.45 4.45 -25.06
C GLU A 231 -9.38 5.31 -24.18
N HIS A 232 -10.65 4.92 -24.05
CA HIS A 232 -11.56 5.41 -23.02
C HIS A 232 -11.31 4.70 -21.69
N LEU A 233 -10.81 5.42 -20.69
CA LEU A 233 -10.77 4.95 -19.31
C LEU A 233 -12.15 5.16 -18.66
N SER A 234 -12.63 4.24 -17.85
CA SER A 234 -13.81 4.42 -16.99
C SER A 234 -13.46 4.21 -15.52
N PHE A 235 -13.78 5.21 -14.70
CA PHE A 235 -13.47 5.26 -13.27
C PHE A 235 -14.62 5.92 -12.50
N GLY A 236 -15.14 5.30 -11.44
CA GLY A 236 -16.21 5.89 -10.60
C GLY A 236 -17.55 6.11 -11.30
N GLY A 237 -17.71 5.65 -12.55
CA GLY A 237 -18.85 5.97 -13.43
C GLY A 237 -18.55 7.05 -14.48
N ILE A 238 -17.42 7.77 -14.36
CA ILE A 238 -16.95 8.75 -15.35
C ILE A 238 -16.11 8.07 -16.42
N SER A 239 -16.32 8.45 -17.68
CA SER A 239 -15.39 8.15 -18.78
C SER A 239 -14.40 9.29 -19.00
N VAL A 240 -13.10 8.99 -19.06
CA VAL A 240 -12.06 9.90 -19.55
C VAL A 240 -11.58 9.42 -20.92
N SER A 241 -11.87 10.23 -21.95
CA SER A 241 -11.45 9.95 -23.32
C SER A 241 -9.98 10.25 -23.54
N ASN A 242 -9.36 9.51 -24.48
CA ASN A 242 -7.98 9.66 -24.90
C ASN A 242 -6.94 9.39 -23.79
N PHE A 243 -7.27 8.51 -22.85
CA PHE A 243 -6.35 8.06 -21.81
C PHE A 243 -5.24 7.19 -22.42
N VAL A 244 -3.99 7.56 -22.14
CA VAL A 244 -2.79 6.90 -22.64
C VAL A 244 -2.32 5.85 -21.65
N PHE A 245 -2.12 4.62 -22.09
CA PHE A 245 -1.73 3.49 -21.23
C PHE A 245 -0.71 2.57 -21.91
N GLY A 246 0.06 1.83 -21.12
CA GLY A 246 0.95 0.78 -21.61
C GLY A 246 0.18 -0.50 -21.96
N CYS A 247 0.27 -0.92 -23.22
CA CYS A 247 -0.28 -2.19 -23.72
C CYS A 247 0.82 -3.26 -23.64
N GLY A 248 0.96 -3.91 -22.49
CA GLY A 248 2.08 -4.80 -22.18
C GLY A 248 2.01 -6.14 -22.91
N ARG A 249 2.98 -6.42 -23.79
CA ARG A 249 3.10 -7.62 -24.64
C ARG A 249 4.02 -8.69 -24.06
N ASN A 250 4.95 -8.30 -23.20
CA ASN A 250 6.01 -9.13 -22.63
C ASN A 250 6.19 -8.69 -21.17
N ASN A 251 5.46 -9.35 -20.25
CA ASN A 251 5.33 -8.90 -18.87
C ASN A 251 5.75 -10.02 -17.92
N LYS A 252 6.79 -9.80 -17.11
CA LYS A 252 7.35 -10.85 -16.23
C LYS A 252 7.58 -10.26 -14.86
N GLY A 253 7.17 -10.98 -13.81
CA GLY A 253 7.25 -10.42 -12.46
C GLY A 253 6.39 -11.13 -11.41
N LEU A 254 6.35 -10.56 -10.20
CA LEU A 254 5.46 -11.00 -9.11
C LEU A 254 4.16 -10.19 -9.00
N PHE A 255 3.65 -9.72 -10.14
CA PHE A 255 2.34 -9.04 -10.25
C PHE A 255 1.16 -9.90 -9.78
N GLY A 256 1.29 -11.23 -9.83
CA GLY A 256 0.24 -12.17 -9.43
C GLY A 256 -0.74 -12.46 -10.57
N GLY A 257 -2.04 -12.46 -10.27
CA GLY A 257 -3.14 -12.68 -11.21
C GLY A 257 -3.83 -11.41 -11.73
N VAL A 258 -3.25 -10.23 -11.46
CA VAL A 258 -3.81 -8.92 -11.84
C VAL A 258 -3.72 -8.65 -13.35
N SER A 259 -4.41 -7.61 -13.83
CA SER A 259 -4.36 -7.14 -15.22
C SER A 259 -3.14 -6.26 -15.52
N GLY A 260 -2.57 -5.62 -14.49
CA GLY A 260 -1.47 -4.67 -14.62
C GLY A 260 -1.40 -3.72 -13.42
N ILE A 261 -0.92 -2.49 -13.65
CA ILE A 261 -0.69 -1.48 -12.62
C ILE A 261 -1.31 -0.14 -13.04
N MET A 262 -1.99 0.52 -12.10
CA MET A 262 -2.37 1.92 -12.16
C MET A 262 -1.26 2.77 -11.53
N GLY A 263 -0.52 3.48 -12.38
CA GLY A 263 0.51 4.43 -11.95
C GLY A 263 -0.13 5.70 -11.41
N LEU A 264 0.00 5.91 -10.10
CA LEU A 264 -0.55 7.04 -9.36
C LEU A 264 0.51 8.12 -9.08
N GLY A 265 1.71 8.03 -9.66
CA GLY A 265 2.77 9.06 -9.63
C GLY A 265 2.34 10.42 -10.21
N ARG A 266 3.30 11.32 -10.44
CA ARG A 266 3.04 12.73 -10.84
C ARG A 266 3.66 13.15 -12.17
N SER A 267 4.18 12.23 -12.99
CA SER A 267 4.52 12.53 -14.39
C SER A 267 3.29 12.78 -15.26
N ASN A 268 3.50 13.32 -16.46
CA ASN A 268 2.43 13.60 -17.43
C ASN A 268 1.70 12.34 -17.95
N LEU A 269 2.23 11.12 -17.76
CA LEU A 269 1.53 9.87 -18.13
C LEU A 269 0.86 9.18 -16.94
N SER A 270 0.93 9.75 -15.73
CA SER A 270 0.24 9.16 -14.58
C SER A 270 -1.27 9.29 -14.69
N MET A 271 -1.98 8.39 -14.00
CA MET A 271 -3.43 8.49 -13.83
C MET A 271 -3.82 9.91 -13.37
N ILE A 272 -3.13 10.43 -12.36
CA ILE A 272 -3.45 11.71 -11.72
C ILE A 272 -3.25 12.89 -12.67
N SER A 273 -2.18 12.90 -13.47
CA SER A 273 -1.89 13.99 -14.40
C SER A 273 -2.78 13.95 -15.64
N GLN A 274 -2.98 12.77 -16.23
CA GLN A 274 -3.82 12.59 -17.42
C GLN A 274 -5.29 12.92 -17.14
N THR A 275 -5.76 12.62 -15.94
CA THR A 275 -7.14 12.91 -15.51
C THR A 275 -7.24 14.18 -14.65
N ASN A 276 -6.18 15.00 -14.60
CA ASN A 276 -6.12 16.23 -13.78
C ASN A 276 -7.21 17.24 -14.14
N THR A 277 -7.59 17.34 -15.42
CA THR A 277 -8.74 18.15 -15.83
C THR A 277 -10.02 17.61 -15.20
N THR A 278 -10.31 16.31 -15.34
CA THR A 278 -11.51 15.68 -14.78
C THR A 278 -11.59 15.72 -13.26
N PHE A 279 -10.48 15.60 -12.53
CA PHE A 279 -10.50 15.38 -11.07
C PHE A 279 -9.70 16.40 -10.23
N GLY A 280 -9.10 17.42 -10.85
CA GLY A 280 -8.36 18.48 -10.15
C GLY A 280 -7.04 18.06 -9.50
N GLY A 281 -6.49 16.89 -9.84
CA GLY A 281 -5.17 16.45 -9.39
C GLY A 281 -5.11 16.00 -7.93
N VAL A 282 -6.25 15.61 -7.37
CA VAL A 282 -6.40 15.07 -6.01
C VAL A 282 -6.84 13.61 -6.08
N PHE A 283 -6.39 12.77 -5.15
CA PHE A 283 -7.00 11.47 -4.87
C PHE A 283 -6.84 11.09 -3.40
N SER A 284 -7.52 10.06 -2.93
CA SER A 284 -7.28 9.44 -1.64
C SER A 284 -7.57 7.96 -1.65
N TYR A 285 -6.96 7.22 -0.73
CA TYR A 285 -7.38 5.85 -0.43
C TYR A 285 -7.55 5.61 1.06
N CYS A 286 -8.29 4.55 1.37
CA CYS A 286 -8.30 3.90 2.68
C CYS A 286 -7.93 2.43 2.45
N LEU A 287 -6.77 1.98 2.95
CA LEU A 287 -6.30 0.61 2.72
C LEU A 287 -6.86 -0.35 3.79
N PRO A 288 -7.66 -1.36 3.41
CA PRO A 288 -8.23 -2.33 4.35
C PRO A 288 -7.17 -3.31 4.89
N THR A 289 -7.56 -4.08 5.90
CA THR A 289 -6.83 -5.28 6.31
C THR A 289 -6.81 -6.33 5.18
N THR A 290 -5.99 -7.37 5.34
CA THR A 290 -5.90 -8.50 4.39
C THR A 290 -7.00 -9.56 4.60
N ASP A 291 -8.09 -9.21 5.26
CA ASP A 291 -9.08 -10.16 5.76
C ASP A 291 -10.13 -10.51 4.70
N SER A 292 -10.74 -11.69 4.83
CA SER A 292 -11.69 -12.18 3.83
C SER A 292 -12.97 -11.34 3.82
N GLY A 293 -13.16 -10.56 2.75
CA GLY A 293 -14.28 -9.62 2.61
C GLY A 293 -13.97 -8.20 3.11
N ALA A 294 -12.76 -7.93 3.59
CA ALA A 294 -12.32 -6.57 3.88
C ALA A 294 -12.10 -5.80 2.56
N SER A 295 -12.67 -4.61 2.48
CA SER A 295 -12.56 -3.70 1.35
C SER A 295 -12.42 -2.27 1.89
N GLY A 296 -11.69 -1.42 1.18
CA GLY A 296 -11.60 0.01 1.41
C GLY A 296 -12.02 0.76 0.15
N SER A 297 -11.64 2.03 0.03
CA SER A 297 -11.99 2.85 -1.15
C SER A 297 -10.76 3.48 -1.78
N LEU A 298 -10.82 3.65 -3.10
CA LEU A 298 -10.05 4.65 -3.85
C LEU A 298 -11.04 5.76 -4.27
N VAL A 299 -10.62 7.00 -4.13
CA VAL A 299 -11.40 8.20 -4.48
C VAL A 299 -10.48 9.07 -5.33
N ILE A 300 -10.84 9.41 -6.57
CA ILE A 300 -10.02 10.30 -7.41
C ILE A 300 -10.80 11.59 -7.58
N GLY A 301 -10.30 12.69 -7.03
CA GLY A 301 -11.02 13.94 -6.79
C GLY A 301 -11.02 14.33 -5.31
N ASN A 302 -11.53 15.53 -5.01
CA ASN A 302 -11.50 16.13 -3.68
C ASN A 302 -12.83 15.98 -2.90
N GLU A 303 -13.57 14.89 -3.14
CA GLU A 303 -14.87 14.62 -2.50
C GLU A 303 -14.71 14.07 -1.09
N SER A 304 -14.27 14.94 -0.18
CA SER A 304 -14.08 14.64 1.25
C SER A 304 -15.37 14.29 2.00
N SER A 305 -16.53 14.55 1.39
CA SER A 305 -17.85 14.07 1.79
C SER A 305 -17.98 12.54 1.83
N LEU A 306 -17.11 11.83 1.11
CA LEU A 306 -17.12 10.37 0.95
C LEU A 306 -16.19 9.62 1.93
N PHE A 307 -15.55 10.32 2.87
CA PHE A 307 -14.57 9.73 3.81
C PHE A 307 -15.23 9.40 5.16
N LYS A 308 -14.99 8.19 5.69
CA LYS A 308 -15.55 7.73 6.99
C LYS A 308 -14.64 8.09 8.18
N ASN A 309 -13.99 9.26 8.14
CA ASN A 309 -12.90 9.64 9.05
C ASN A 309 -13.33 9.67 10.54
N LEU A 310 -12.49 9.08 11.40
CA LEU A 310 -12.59 9.09 12.87
C LEU A 310 -11.84 10.26 13.52
N THR A 311 -10.95 10.92 12.78
CA THR A 311 -10.19 12.11 13.20
C THR A 311 -10.33 13.23 12.17
N PRO A 312 -10.08 14.50 12.53
CA PRO A 312 -9.86 15.55 11.53
C PRO A 312 -8.74 15.18 10.54
N ILE A 313 -8.80 15.72 9.33
CA ILE A 313 -7.73 15.58 8.34
C ILE A 313 -6.63 16.61 8.64
N ALA A 314 -5.42 16.12 8.89
CA ALA A 314 -4.23 16.95 9.09
C ALA A 314 -3.33 16.89 7.85
N TYR A 315 -2.84 18.03 7.35
CA TYR A 315 -2.10 18.14 6.09
C TYR A 315 -0.65 18.61 6.29
N THR A 316 0.31 17.81 5.82
CA THR A 316 1.72 18.19 5.70
C THR A 316 2.05 18.56 4.26
N SER A 317 2.98 19.50 4.08
CA SER A 317 3.56 19.82 2.78
C SER A 317 4.37 18.63 2.24
N MET A 318 4.44 18.49 0.92
CA MET A 318 5.47 17.66 0.29
C MET A 318 6.80 18.43 0.18
N VAL A 319 7.91 17.70 0.28
CA VAL A 319 9.25 18.24 0.08
C VAL A 319 9.38 18.75 -1.35
N SER A 320 9.64 20.05 -1.50
CA SER A 320 9.81 20.70 -2.80
C SER A 320 11.18 20.36 -3.43
N ASN A 321 11.34 19.11 -3.89
CA ASN A 321 12.52 18.66 -4.63
C ASN A 321 12.18 18.43 -6.12
N PRO A 322 12.63 19.31 -7.05
CA PRO A 322 12.40 19.14 -8.48
C PRO A 322 12.96 17.84 -9.08
N GLN A 323 13.97 17.22 -8.44
CA GLN A 323 14.53 15.92 -8.87
C GLN A 323 13.54 14.76 -8.66
N LEU A 324 12.58 14.96 -7.74
CA LEU A 324 11.64 13.95 -7.26
C LEU A 324 10.19 14.38 -7.52
N SER A 325 9.96 15.25 -8.51
CA SER A 325 8.63 15.83 -8.78
C SER A 325 7.55 14.78 -9.09
N ASN A 326 7.94 13.62 -9.64
CA ASN A 326 7.04 12.50 -9.92
C ASN A 326 6.56 11.77 -8.65
N PHE A 327 7.27 11.94 -7.53
CA PHE A 327 7.09 11.20 -6.29
C PHE A 327 6.36 11.99 -5.21
N TYR A 328 5.96 11.28 -4.17
CA TYR A 328 5.27 11.78 -2.99
C TYR A 328 6.19 11.74 -1.77
N VAL A 329 7.01 12.78 -1.60
CA VAL A 329 8.03 12.85 -0.55
C VAL A 329 7.60 13.82 0.54
N LEU A 330 7.66 13.37 1.80
CA LEU A 330 7.35 14.14 3.01
C LEU A 330 8.63 14.41 3.82
N ASN A 331 8.59 15.44 4.67
CA ASN A 331 9.68 15.68 5.62
C ASN A 331 9.39 14.97 6.94
N LEU A 332 10.16 13.92 7.27
CA LEU A 332 10.00 13.16 8.50
C LEU A 332 10.70 13.90 9.65
N THR A 333 9.93 14.39 10.61
CA THR A 333 10.43 15.20 11.74
C THR A 333 10.66 14.39 13.02
N GLY A 334 10.14 13.16 13.09
CA GLY A 334 10.38 12.22 14.19
C GLY A 334 9.67 10.88 14.01
N ILE A 335 10.01 9.92 14.87
CA ILE A 335 9.25 8.67 15.08
C ILE A 335 9.14 8.42 16.58
N ASP A 336 7.93 8.11 17.05
CA ASP A 336 7.68 7.65 18.42
C ASP A 336 7.42 6.14 18.44
N VAL A 337 8.04 5.44 19.40
CA VAL A 337 7.75 4.04 19.74
C VAL A 337 7.17 4.00 21.16
N GLY A 338 5.90 3.63 21.30
CA GLY A 338 5.20 3.61 22.58
C GLY A 338 5.16 4.97 23.31
N GLY A 339 5.24 6.08 22.56
CA GLY A 339 5.34 7.43 23.13
C GLY A 339 6.74 7.82 23.62
N VAL A 340 7.77 7.03 23.29
CA VAL A 340 9.19 7.38 23.46
C VAL A 340 9.75 7.84 22.11
N ALA A 341 10.22 9.07 22.04
CA ALA A 341 10.74 9.68 20.81
C ALA A 341 12.13 9.13 20.44
N ILE A 342 12.24 8.51 19.27
CA ILE A 342 13.50 8.02 18.72
C ILE A 342 14.45 9.19 18.47
N GLN A 343 15.72 9.04 18.88
CA GLN A 343 16.75 10.06 18.74
C GLN A 343 17.63 9.72 17.53
N ASP A 344 17.47 10.46 16.43
CA ASP A 344 18.22 10.27 15.19
C ASP A 344 18.52 11.62 14.50
N THR A 345 19.66 11.75 13.81
CA THR A 345 20.06 13.00 13.15
C THR A 345 19.55 13.14 11.71
N SER A 346 18.93 12.10 11.14
CA SER A 346 18.34 12.13 9.79
C SER A 346 17.00 12.87 9.70
N PHE A 347 16.29 13.01 10.82
CA PHE A 347 15.03 13.76 10.87
C PHE A 347 15.21 15.23 10.42
N GLY A 348 14.27 15.73 9.61
CA GLY A 348 14.36 17.04 8.98
C GLY A 348 15.38 17.16 7.84
N ASN A 349 16.29 16.19 7.68
CA ASN A 349 17.43 16.23 6.76
C ASN A 349 17.30 15.24 5.58
N GLY A 350 16.48 14.19 5.73
CA GLY A 350 16.14 13.24 4.67
C GLY A 350 14.63 13.14 4.46
N GLY A 351 14.16 13.41 3.23
CA GLY A 351 12.76 13.21 2.88
C GLY A 351 12.38 11.71 2.82
N ILE A 352 11.16 11.38 3.22
CA ILE A 352 10.61 10.02 3.17
C ILE A 352 9.55 9.90 2.07
N LEU A 353 9.64 8.87 1.22
CA LEU A 353 8.65 8.56 0.21
C LEU A 353 7.42 7.88 0.86
N ILE A 354 6.21 8.10 0.35
CA ILE A 354 5.03 7.30 0.70
C ILE A 354 4.50 6.55 -0.53
N ASP A 355 4.63 5.21 -0.53
CA ASP A 355 4.38 4.34 -1.68
C ASP A 355 3.33 3.25 -1.38
N SER A 356 2.28 3.18 -2.20
CA SER A 356 1.26 2.11 -2.15
C SER A 356 1.72 0.80 -2.83
N GLY A 357 2.70 0.88 -3.74
CA GLY A 357 3.26 -0.24 -4.48
C GLY A 357 4.44 -0.95 -3.79
N THR A 358 4.98 -0.36 -2.73
CA THR A 358 5.90 -0.99 -1.77
C THR A 358 5.09 -1.55 -0.60
N VAL A 359 5.37 -2.77 -0.16
CA VAL A 359 4.63 -3.46 0.89
C VAL A 359 5.04 -2.97 2.26
N ILE A 360 6.32 -3.17 2.62
CA ILE A 360 6.84 -2.97 3.98
C ILE A 360 7.64 -1.66 4.06
N THR A 361 7.45 -0.88 5.12
CA THR A 361 8.22 0.34 5.35
C THR A 361 9.72 0.05 5.45
N ARG A 362 10.52 0.85 4.76
CA ARG A 362 11.99 0.86 4.78
C ARG A 362 12.52 2.13 5.41
N LEU A 363 13.45 1.99 6.34
CA LEU A 363 14.14 3.11 7.00
C LEU A 363 15.66 2.97 6.78
N ALA A 364 16.38 4.10 6.85
CA ALA A 364 17.84 4.08 6.81
C ALA A 364 18.41 3.23 7.97
N PRO A 365 19.56 2.55 7.82
CA PRO A 365 20.05 1.60 8.82
C PRO A 365 20.22 2.18 10.22
N SER A 366 20.68 3.43 10.38
CA SER A 366 20.77 4.09 11.68
C SER A 366 19.40 4.16 12.38
N LEU A 367 18.45 4.84 11.76
CA LEU A 367 17.08 5.03 12.22
C LEU A 367 16.33 3.70 12.43
N TYR A 368 16.51 2.72 11.54
CA TYR A 368 15.93 1.39 11.71
C TYR A 368 16.43 0.70 12.98
N ASN A 369 17.75 0.73 13.23
CA ASN A 369 18.33 0.12 14.41
C ASN A 369 17.92 0.84 15.71
N ALA A 370 17.79 2.17 15.69
CA ALA A 370 17.30 2.94 16.83
C ALA A 370 15.83 2.60 17.18
N LEU A 371 14.94 2.61 16.18
CA LEU A 371 13.53 2.21 16.32
C LEU A 371 13.41 0.77 16.84
N LYS A 372 14.15 -0.16 16.22
CA LYS A 372 14.18 -1.58 16.59
C LYS A 372 14.66 -1.80 18.02
N ALA A 373 15.67 -1.07 18.48
CA ALA A 373 16.19 -1.18 19.85
C ALA A 373 15.14 -0.76 20.89
N GLU A 374 14.44 0.36 20.66
CA GLU A 374 13.38 0.82 21.56
C GLU A 374 12.16 -0.12 21.52
N PHE A 375 11.78 -0.62 20.34
CA PHE A 375 10.72 -1.63 20.21
C PHE A 375 11.06 -2.91 20.98
N LEU A 376 12.28 -3.43 20.86
CA LEU A 376 12.74 -4.61 21.60
C LEU A 376 12.79 -4.40 23.13
N LYS A 377 13.12 -3.18 23.58
CA LYS A 377 13.07 -2.78 24.99
C LYS A 377 11.64 -2.86 25.55
N GLN A 378 10.68 -2.25 24.86
CA GLN A 378 9.29 -2.20 25.32
C GLN A 378 8.48 -3.48 25.09
N PHE A 379 8.81 -4.24 24.03
CA PHE A 379 8.19 -5.51 23.66
C PHE A 379 8.99 -6.71 24.19
N SER A 380 9.58 -6.56 25.38
CA SER A 380 10.38 -7.58 26.04
C SER A 380 9.51 -8.65 26.71
N GLY A 381 10.09 -9.83 26.96
CA GLY A 381 9.40 -10.98 27.58
C GLY A 381 8.80 -12.00 26.62
N TYR A 382 8.72 -11.70 25.32
CA TYR A 382 8.26 -12.65 24.29
C TYR A 382 9.42 -13.48 23.70
N PRO A 383 9.25 -14.81 23.47
CA PRO A 383 10.30 -15.64 22.88
C PRO A 383 10.69 -15.19 21.46
N ILE A 384 11.98 -14.98 21.20
CA ILE A 384 12.47 -14.62 19.85
C ILE A 384 12.32 -15.81 18.90
N ALA A 385 11.96 -15.52 17.64
CA ALA A 385 11.85 -16.48 16.54
C ALA A 385 12.80 -16.10 15.38
N PRO A 386 13.14 -17.03 14.47
CA PRO A 386 14.03 -16.75 13.34
C PRO A 386 13.50 -15.64 12.40
N ALA A 387 14.40 -14.89 11.77
CA ALA A 387 14.05 -13.84 10.81
C ALA A 387 13.17 -14.36 9.65
N LEU A 388 12.19 -13.55 9.23
CA LEU A 388 11.25 -13.89 8.17
C LEU A 388 11.51 -13.04 6.91
N SER A 389 12.28 -13.60 5.98
CA SER A 389 12.68 -12.93 4.73
C SER A 389 13.49 -11.66 4.98
N ILE A 390 12.84 -10.49 4.98
CA ILE A 390 13.45 -9.18 5.24
C ILE A 390 13.23 -8.71 6.69
N LEU A 391 12.29 -9.33 7.40
CA LEU A 391 11.88 -8.94 8.74
C LEU A 391 12.80 -9.65 9.74
N ASP A 392 13.78 -8.92 10.27
CA ASP A 392 14.85 -9.49 11.09
C ASP A 392 14.51 -9.64 12.58
N THR A 393 13.35 -9.13 12.99
CA THR A 393 12.90 -9.02 14.38
C THR A 393 11.57 -9.76 14.53
N CYS A 394 11.63 -11.03 14.95
CA CYS A 394 10.49 -11.94 15.02
C CYS A 394 10.34 -12.60 16.40
N PHE A 395 9.11 -12.98 16.75
CA PHE A 395 8.72 -13.54 18.04
C PHE A 395 7.72 -14.70 17.88
N ASN A 396 7.81 -15.71 18.73
CA ASN A 396 6.84 -16.80 18.82
C ASN A 396 5.80 -16.49 19.91
N LEU A 397 4.57 -16.17 19.51
CA LEU A 397 3.44 -15.92 20.41
C LEU A 397 2.50 -17.12 20.57
N THR A 398 2.95 -18.34 20.25
CA THR A 398 2.15 -19.56 20.39
C THR A 398 1.71 -19.76 21.85
N GLY A 399 0.40 -19.87 22.08
CA GLY A 399 -0.18 -20.04 23.42
C GLY A 399 -0.40 -18.73 24.19
N ILE A 400 -0.11 -17.57 23.60
CA ILE A 400 -0.39 -16.25 24.18
C ILE A 400 -1.72 -15.75 23.59
N GLU A 401 -2.69 -15.41 24.44
CA GLU A 401 -4.02 -14.95 23.98
C GLU A 401 -4.07 -13.45 23.68
N GLU A 402 -3.39 -12.64 24.49
CA GLU A 402 -3.30 -11.18 24.36
C GLU A 402 -1.87 -10.69 24.48
N VAL A 403 -1.53 -9.67 23.70
CA VAL A 403 -0.20 -9.10 23.54
C VAL A 403 -0.28 -7.58 23.65
N SER A 404 0.66 -6.95 24.35
CA SER A 404 0.68 -5.49 24.51
C SER A 404 1.71 -4.90 23.55
N ILE A 405 1.25 -4.31 22.45
CA ILE A 405 2.12 -3.82 21.37
C ILE A 405 2.36 -2.32 21.58
N PRO A 406 3.63 -1.84 21.64
CA PRO A 406 3.94 -0.41 21.58
C PRO A 406 3.25 0.28 20.40
N THR A 407 2.78 1.51 20.59
CA THR A 407 2.39 2.35 19.45
C THR A 407 3.59 2.63 18.55
N LEU A 408 3.31 2.97 17.30
CA LEU A 408 4.28 3.49 16.36
C LEU A 408 3.64 4.67 15.64
N SER A 409 4.28 5.84 15.72
CA SER A 409 3.81 7.06 15.08
C SER A 409 4.95 7.72 14.31
N MET A 410 4.65 8.20 13.11
CA MET A 410 5.60 8.93 12.25
C MET A 410 5.14 10.38 12.16
N HIS A 411 6.03 11.31 12.48
CA HIS A 411 5.73 12.73 12.63
C HIS A 411 6.26 13.51 11.43
N PHE A 412 5.47 14.48 10.97
CA PHE A 412 5.80 15.36 9.85
C PHE A 412 5.66 16.84 10.23
N GLU A 413 5.95 17.72 9.27
CA GLU A 413 5.73 19.17 9.41
C GLU A 413 4.26 19.51 9.75
N ASN A 414 4.06 20.67 10.37
CA ASN A 414 2.77 21.18 10.85
C ASN A 414 2.09 20.35 11.96
N ASN A 415 2.84 19.49 12.68
CA ASN A 415 2.34 18.57 13.71
C ASN A 415 1.31 17.58 13.14
N VAL A 416 1.72 16.88 12.07
CA VAL A 416 0.89 15.91 11.33
C VAL A 416 1.46 14.51 11.58
N ASP A 417 0.61 13.59 12.02
CA ASP A 417 1.04 12.27 12.48
C ASP A 417 0.42 11.13 11.68
N LEU A 418 1.24 10.27 11.07
CA LEU A 418 0.81 8.94 10.65
C LEU A 418 0.91 7.98 11.85
N ASN A 419 -0.21 7.82 12.56
CA ASN A 419 -0.34 6.89 13.67
C ASN A 419 -0.62 5.47 13.13
N VAL A 420 0.39 4.60 13.14
CA VAL A 420 0.29 3.26 12.53
C VAL A 420 -0.74 2.41 13.30
N ASP A 421 -1.64 1.74 12.56
CA ASP A 421 -2.53 0.73 13.15
C ASP A 421 -1.69 -0.45 13.67
N ALA A 422 -2.07 -1.08 14.78
CA ALA A 422 -1.31 -2.21 15.31
C ALA A 422 -1.33 -3.45 14.38
N VAL A 423 -2.32 -3.60 13.49
CA VAL A 423 -2.27 -4.58 12.37
C VAL A 423 -1.29 -4.20 11.25
N GLY A 424 -0.71 -2.99 11.34
CA GLY A 424 0.39 -2.49 10.53
C GLY A 424 1.74 -2.45 11.26
N ILE A 425 1.79 -2.72 12.58
CA ILE A 425 3.04 -2.78 13.36
C ILE A 425 3.64 -4.20 13.35
N LEU A 426 2.80 -5.24 13.46
CA LEU A 426 3.24 -6.63 13.42
C LEU A 426 2.73 -7.36 12.17
N TYR A 427 3.65 -8.00 11.46
CA TYR A 427 3.36 -8.92 10.35
C TYR A 427 3.22 -10.35 10.88
N MET A 428 2.25 -11.12 10.36
CA MET A 428 2.08 -12.55 10.63
C MET A 428 1.93 -13.35 9.32
N PRO A 429 2.65 -14.48 9.13
CA PRO A 429 2.45 -15.41 8.01
C PRO A 429 1.18 -16.27 8.20
N LYS A 430 0.67 -16.87 7.11
CA LYS A 430 -0.61 -17.62 7.09
C LYS A 430 -0.60 -18.94 7.89
N ASP A 431 0.55 -19.37 8.44
CA ASP A 431 0.60 -20.51 9.38
C ASP A 431 0.58 -20.09 10.85
N GLY A 432 0.61 -18.78 11.15
CA GLY A 432 0.63 -18.26 12.52
C GLY A 432 1.88 -18.65 13.33
N SER A 433 2.93 -19.15 12.69
CA SER A 433 4.13 -19.73 13.34
C SER A 433 4.93 -18.74 14.19
N GLN A 434 4.89 -17.45 13.83
CA GLN A 434 5.58 -16.35 14.49
C GLN A 434 4.98 -15.01 14.04
N VAL A 435 5.20 -13.94 14.80
CA VAL A 435 4.97 -12.55 14.35
C VAL A 435 6.31 -11.86 14.14
N CYS A 436 6.37 -10.81 13.34
CA CYS A 436 7.57 -10.00 13.14
C CYS A 436 7.24 -8.51 13.11
N LEU A 437 8.18 -7.66 13.53
CA LEU A 437 8.08 -6.22 13.33
C LEU A 437 7.95 -5.93 11.83
N ALA A 438 6.92 -5.20 11.41
CA ALA A 438 6.56 -5.00 10.01
C ALA A 438 7.35 -3.87 9.32
N LEU A 439 8.63 -3.70 9.67
CA LEU A 439 9.56 -2.73 9.10
C LEU A 439 10.89 -3.43 8.79
N ALA A 440 11.68 -2.89 7.85
CA ALA A 440 13.01 -3.41 7.53
C ALA A 440 14.01 -2.28 7.23
N SER A 441 15.30 -2.59 7.34
CA SER A 441 16.40 -1.69 6.96
C SER A 441 16.51 -1.52 5.44
N LEU A 442 16.97 -0.35 5.00
CA LEU A 442 17.57 -0.15 3.69
C LEU A 442 18.98 -0.78 3.60
N SER A 443 19.55 -0.79 2.40
CA SER A 443 20.90 -1.27 2.11
C SER A 443 22.01 -0.24 2.34
N ASP A 444 21.71 1.04 2.17
CA ASP A 444 22.63 2.17 2.34
C ASP A 444 21.99 3.20 3.30
N GLU A 445 22.82 3.99 3.98
CA GLU A 445 22.40 5.09 4.85
C GLU A 445 21.94 6.32 4.05
N ASN A 446 22.34 6.39 2.78
CA ASN A 446 22.00 7.48 1.86
C ASN A 446 20.81 7.13 0.94
N ASP A 447 20.24 5.92 1.06
CA ASP A 447 19.01 5.53 0.36
C ASP A 447 17.80 6.22 1.02
N MET A 448 16.81 6.65 0.23
CA MET A 448 15.60 7.33 0.70
C MET A 448 14.68 6.37 1.45
N ALA A 449 14.27 6.73 2.67
CA ALA A 449 13.25 5.99 3.42
C ALA A 449 11.91 5.93 2.64
N ILE A 450 11.13 4.85 2.84
CA ILE A 450 9.85 4.61 2.15
C ILE A 450 8.82 4.08 3.14
N ILE A 451 7.69 4.76 3.31
CA ILE A 451 6.49 4.27 4.00
C ILE A 451 5.75 3.32 3.04
N GLY A 452 5.70 2.04 3.38
CA GLY A 452 5.00 1.01 2.61
C GLY A 452 3.51 0.91 2.92
N ASN A 453 2.75 0.21 2.09
CA ASN A 453 1.30 0.09 2.19
C ASN A 453 0.82 -0.63 3.47
N TYR A 454 1.67 -1.45 4.10
CA TYR A 454 1.34 -2.18 5.33
C TYR A 454 1.15 -1.23 6.54
N GLN A 455 1.87 -0.11 6.56
CA GLN A 455 1.77 0.92 7.61
C GLN A 455 0.66 1.97 7.33
N GLN A 456 0.09 1.98 6.13
CA GLN A 456 -0.96 2.91 5.69
C GLN A 456 -2.38 2.32 5.82
N ARG A 457 -2.53 1.21 6.57
CA ARG A 457 -3.80 0.53 6.83
C ARG A 457 -4.62 1.26 7.88
N ASN A 458 -5.95 1.22 7.73
CA ASN A 458 -6.90 1.93 8.60
C ASN A 458 -6.62 3.45 8.70
N GLN A 459 -6.11 4.01 7.60
CA GLN A 459 -5.78 5.42 7.43
C GLN A 459 -6.32 5.89 6.07
N ARG A 460 -7.04 7.02 6.10
CA ARG A 460 -7.36 7.82 4.92
C ARG A 460 -6.13 8.65 4.58
N VAL A 461 -5.46 8.29 3.48
CA VAL A 461 -4.32 9.04 2.93
C VAL A 461 -4.82 9.85 1.73
N ILE A 462 -4.77 11.18 1.81
CA ILE A 462 -5.19 12.11 0.75
C ILE A 462 -3.95 12.69 0.08
N TYR A 463 -3.87 12.56 -1.24
CA TYR A 463 -2.82 13.10 -2.07
C TYR A 463 -3.36 14.28 -2.86
N ASP A 464 -2.92 15.50 -2.53
CA ASP A 464 -3.22 16.70 -3.31
C ASP A 464 -1.96 17.12 -4.07
N ALA A 465 -1.84 16.62 -5.30
CA ALA A 465 -0.68 16.90 -6.15
C ALA A 465 -0.65 18.35 -6.66
N LYS A 466 -1.82 19.02 -6.68
CA LYS A 466 -2.02 20.40 -7.14
C LYS A 466 -1.54 21.42 -6.09
N GLN A 467 -1.86 21.22 -4.81
CA GLN A 467 -1.34 22.00 -3.69
C GLN A 467 -0.03 21.45 -3.12
N SER A 468 0.48 20.34 -3.67
CA SER A 468 1.69 19.63 -3.22
C SER A 468 1.71 19.31 -1.72
N LYS A 469 0.66 18.67 -1.23
CA LYS A 469 0.49 18.29 0.18
C LYS A 469 -0.13 16.89 0.32
N ILE A 470 0.07 16.27 1.47
CA ILE A 470 -0.54 14.97 1.82
C ILE A 470 -1.31 15.13 3.12
N GLY A 471 -2.55 14.65 3.13
CA GLY A 471 -3.44 14.63 4.27
C GLY A 471 -3.53 13.24 4.89
N PHE A 472 -3.60 13.18 6.22
CA PHE A 472 -3.85 11.95 6.97
C PHE A 472 -5.07 12.14 7.88
N ALA A 473 -5.90 11.10 7.96
CA ALA A 473 -6.92 10.92 9.00
C ALA A 473 -7.10 9.43 9.28
N ARG A 474 -7.38 9.06 10.53
CA ARG A 474 -7.74 7.67 10.84
C ARG A 474 -9.11 7.36 10.25
N GLU A 475 -9.24 6.25 9.54
CA GLU A 475 -10.51 5.73 9.03
C GLU A 475 -10.46 4.20 9.09
N ASP A 476 -11.39 3.56 9.82
CA ASP A 476 -11.42 2.10 9.93
C ASP A 476 -11.93 1.51 8.59
N CYS A 477 -10.98 1.22 7.68
CA CYS A 477 -11.22 0.99 6.25
C CYS A 477 -12.14 -0.21 5.96
N SER A 478 -13.44 0.08 5.91
CA SER A 478 -14.52 -0.86 5.68
C SER A 478 -15.51 -0.28 4.66
N PHE A 479 -15.34 -0.68 3.40
CA PHE A 479 -16.16 -0.31 2.25
C PHE A 479 -17.34 -1.29 2.09
N ILE A 480 -18.20 -1.27 3.10
CA ILE A 480 -19.57 -1.80 3.15
C ILE A 480 -20.43 -0.73 3.88
#